data_AF-A0A543J1B0-F1
#
_entry.id   AF-A0A543J1B0-F1
#
_cell.length_a   1.000
_cell.length_b   1.000
_cell.length_c   1.000
_cell.angle_alpha   90.00
_cell.angle_beta   90.00
_cell.angle_gamma   90.00
#
_symmetry.space_group_name_H-M   'P 1'
#
loop_
_entity.id
_entity.type
_entity.pdbx_description
1 polymer ?
#
loop_
_entity_poly.entity_id
_entity_poly.type
_entity_poly.pdbx_seq_one_letter_code
_entity_poly.pdbx_strand_id
1 'polypeptide(L)'
;MGGGFKAGRDGRVSIRLDHGEVAILRSLVAQILDLVGPGSAGSDDPLERALGIGAAEVTPPTDPVLARLFPAAYADEKEALEFRRYTEPSLRDGKRADAEVVLRTAVPGKIELDAEQATAWLRALNDVRLALGTRLEVTEEVHEQIERMSEDDERYAAFVTYDWLTYLQDSLVRALW
;
A
#
# COMPACT_ATOMS: atom_id res chain seq x y z
N MET A 1 -18.06 -3.88 12.10
CA MET A 1 -16.62 -3.56 12.01
C MET A 1 -15.93 -4.09 13.24
N GLY A 2 -14.88 -4.88 13.03
CA GLY A 2 -13.93 -5.29 14.07
C GLY A 2 -13.29 -4.08 14.73
N GLY A 3 -12.77 -4.27 15.94
CA GLY A 3 -12.01 -3.21 16.63
C GLY A 3 -10.62 -3.04 16.04
N GLY A 4 -10.02 -1.86 16.20
CA GLY A 4 -8.66 -1.56 15.77
C GLY A 4 -7.56 -2.34 16.52
N PHE A 5 -6.31 -2.05 16.16
CA PHE A 5 -5.14 -2.69 16.75
C PHE A 5 -5.03 -2.43 18.26
N LYS A 6 -4.48 -3.41 18.98
CA LYS A 6 -4.19 -3.36 20.42
C LYS A 6 -2.72 -3.64 20.64
N ALA A 7 -2.08 -2.82 21.47
CA ALA A 7 -0.69 -2.99 21.89
C ALA A 7 -0.50 -4.29 22.69
N GLY A 8 0.60 -4.98 22.41
CA GLY A 8 1.13 -6.11 23.16
C GLY A 8 2.47 -5.75 23.82
N ARG A 9 3.23 -6.77 24.24
CA ARG A 9 4.60 -6.60 24.75
C ARG A 9 5.60 -6.58 23.59
N ASP A 10 6.74 -5.92 23.78
CA ASP A 10 7.88 -5.93 22.85
C ASP A 10 7.53 -5.48 21.42
N GLY A 11 6.66 -4.47 21.28
CA GLY A 11 6.23 -3.95 19.98
C GLY A 11 5.28 -4.86 19.20
N ARG A 12 4.81 -5.96 19.79
CA ARG A 12 3.77 -6.80 19.20
C ARG A 12 2.42 -6.08 19.21
N VAL A 13 1.58 -6.36 18.23
CA VAL A 13 0.20 -5.86 18.17
C VAL A 13 -0.77 -6.99 17.84
N SER A 14 -2.04 -6.78 18.16
CA SER A 14 -3.09 -7.70 17.73
C SER A 14 -4.33 -6.97 17.24
N ILE A 15 -5.02 -7.57 16.28
CA ILE A 15 -6.30 -7.09 15.77
C ILE A 15 -7.25 -8.28 15.61
N ARG A 16 -8.56 -8.04 15.55
CA ARG A 16 -9.53 -9.05 15.15
C ARG A 16 -10.28 -8.55 13.92
N LEU A 17 -10.20 -9.31 12.83
CA LEU A 17 -10.91 -9.02 11.58
C LEU A 17 -11.88 -10.15 11.25
N ASP A 18 -13.03 -9.82 10.68
CA ASP A 18 -13.97 -10.83 10.16
C ASP A 18 -13.59 -11.30 8.74
N HIS A 19 -14.38 -12.23 8.18
CA HIS A 19 -14.13 -12.77 6.84
C HIS A 19 -14.22 -11.73 5.74
N GLY A 20 -15.17 -10.79 5.84
CA GLY A 20 -15.38 -9.74 4.85
C GLY A 20 -14.26 -8.71 4.89
N GLU A 21 -13.89 -8.27 6.09
CA GLU A 21 -12.76 -7.35 6.32
C GLU A 21 -11.45 -7.93 5.77
N VAL A 22 -11.17 -9.20 6.03
CA VAL A 22 -9.99 -9.88 5.49
C VAL A 22 -10.05 -10.01 3.97
N ALA A 23 -11.21 -10.34 3.40
CA ALA A 23 -11.36 -10.45 1.95
C ALA A 23 -11.11 -9.11 1.25
N ILE A 24 -11.66 -8.01 1.77
CA ILE A 24 -11.45 -6.66 1.25
C ILE A 24 -9.97 -6.28 1.35
N LEU A 25 -9.36 -6.41 2.53
CA LEU A 25 -7.95 -6.05 2.74
C LEU A 25 -7.03 -6.82 1.81
N ARG A 26 -7.20 -8.15 1.72
CA ARG A 26 -6.37 -9.00 0.84
C ARG A 26 -6.56 -8.65 -0.63
N SER A 27 -7.79 -8.38 -1.06
CA SER A 27 -8.09 -7.98 -2.44
C SER A 27 -7.37 -6.68 -2.79
N LEU A 28 -7.45 -5.67 -1.92
CA LEU A 28 -6.79 -4.39 -2.14
C LEU A 28 -5.27 -4.52 -2.14
N VAL A 29 -4.70 -5.27 -1.19
CA VAL A 29 -3.25 -5.51 -1.13
C VAL A 29 -2.76 -6.29 -2.35
N ALA A 30 -3.52 -7.27 -2.85
CA ALA A 30 -3.18 -7.98 -4.07
C ALA A 30 -3.19 -7.06 -5.30
N GLN A 31 -4.19 -6.18 -5.41
CA GLN A 31 -4.23 -5.17 -6.48
C GLN A 31 -3.01 -4.23 -6.41
N ILE A 32 -2.56 -3.84 -5.22
CA ILE A 32 -1.31 -3.06 -5.05
C ILE A 32 -0.09 -3.89 -5.46
N LEU A 33 -0.02 -5.15 -5.07
CA LEU A 33 1.09 -6.03 -5.43
C LEU A 33 1.22 -6.19 -6.96
N ASP A 34 0.10 -6.33 -7.65
CA ASP A 34 0.03 -6.40 -9.11
C ASP A 34 0.43 -5.06 -9.75
N LEU A 35 -0.10 -3.94 -9.23
CA LEU A 35 0.21 -2.60 -9.71
C LEU A 35 1.70 -2.23 -9.54
N VAL A 36 2.28 -2.56 -8.39
CA VAL A 36 3.71 -2.35 -8.09
C VAL A 36 4.59 -3.18 -9.03
N GLY A 37 4.08 -4.24 -9.65
CA GLY A 37 4.83 -5.03 -10.62
C GLY A 37 6.12 -5.62 -10.03
N PRO A 38 7.02 -6.16 -10.87
CA PRO A 38 8.27 -6.73 -10.39
C PRO A 38 9.27 -5.66 -9.92
N GLY A 39 10.07 -5.99 -8.90
CA GLY A 39 11.21 -5.17 -8.46
C GLY A 39 12.52 -5.61 -9.12
N SER A 40 13.61 -5.69 -8.36
CA SER A 40 14.95 -5.98 -8.90
C SER A 40 15.08 -7.33 -9.60
N ALA A 41 14.21 -8.29 -9.26
CA ALA A 41 14.12 -9.60 -9.91
C ALA A 41 13.39 -9.58 -11.27
N GLY A 42 12.88 -8.44 -11.73
CA GLY A 42 12.06 -8.33 -12.94
C GLY A 42 12.79 -8.44 -14.28
N SER A 43 14.13 -8.41 -14.31
CA SER A 43 14.92 -8.61 -15.53
C SER A 43 15.40 -10.07 -15.65
N ASP A 44 14.46 -11.02 -15.70
CA ASP A 44 14.79 -12.42 -15.93
C ASP A 44 15.19 -12.71 -17.39
N ASP A 45 15.11 -11.74 -18.31
CA ASP A 45 15.59 -11.89 -19.68
C ASP A 45 17.14 -11.98 -19.71
N PRO A 46 17.72 -13.15 -20.08
CA PRO A 46 19.16 -13.33 -20.20
C PRO A 46 19.82 -12.34 -21.18
N LEU A 47 19.07 -11.87 -22.20
CA LEU A 47 19.54 -10.91 -23.19
C LEU A 47 19.64 -9.49 -22.62
N GLU A 48 18.66 -9.06 -21.81
CA GLU A 48 18.69 -7.75 -21.15
C GLU A 48 19.85 -7.63 -20.15
N ARG A 49 20.13 -8.72 -19.40
CA ARG A 49 21.30 -8.80 -18.52
C ARG A 49 22.61 -8.77 -19.29
N ALA A 50 22.70 -9.46 -20.43
CA ALA A 50 23.90 -9.51 -21.26
C ALA A 50 24.22 -8.17 -21.94
N LEU A 51 23.18 -7.39 -22.26
CA LEU A 51 23.31 -6.09 -22.94
C LEU A 51 23.36 -4.90 -21.96
N GLY A 52 23.08 -5.10 -20.67
CA GLY A 52 22.92 -4.01 -19.70
C GLY A 52 21.69 -3.13 -19.98
N ILE A 53 20.71 -3.67 -20.72
CA ILE A 53 19.50 -2.98 -21.20
C ILE A 53 18.32 -3.19 -20.25
N GLY A 54 18.45 -4.03 -19.21
CA GLY A 54 17.38 -4.32 -18.23
C GLY A 54 16.87 -3.11 -17.42
N ALA A 55 17.46 -1.93 -17.60
CA ALA A 55 16.77 -0.69 -17.31
C ALA A 55 15.85 -0.36 -18.49
N ALA A 56 14.69 -1.04 -18.56
CA ALA A 56 13.55 -0.57 -19.33
C ALA A 56 13.48 0.96 -19.18
N GLU A 57 13.33 1.67 -20.29
CA GLU A 57 13.39 3.13 -20.36
C GLU A 57 12.68 3.74 -19.15
N VAL A 58 13.48 4.21 -18.18
CA VAL A 58 12.98 4.56 -16.85
C VAL A 58 12.25 5.88 -17.03
N THR A 59 10.97 5.80 -17.31
CA THR A 59 10.10 6.93 -17.58
C THR A 59 9.20 7.18 -16.37
N PRO A 60 8.77 8.43 -16.13
CA PRO A 60 7.84 8.71 -15.05
C PRO A 60 6.56 7.88 -15.20
N PRO A 61 6.00 7.33 -14.10
CA PRO A 61 4.75 6.59 -14.18
C PRO A 61 3.62 7.47 -14.69
N THR A 62 2.89 6.99 -15.70
CA THR A 62 1.68 7.66 -16.21
C THR A 62 0.45 7.38 -15.35
N ASP A 63 0.44 6.26 -14.62
CA ASP A 63 -0.60 5.97 -13.64
C ASP A 63 -0.43 6.89 -12.41
N PRO A 64 -1.47 7.66 -12.03
CA PRO A 64 -1.38 8.60 -10.91
C PRO A 64 -1.11 7.92 -9.57
N VAL A 65 -1.56 6.68 -9.38
CA VAL A 65 -1.26 5.89 -8.17
C VAL A 65 0.23 5.55 -8.14
N LEU A 66 0.80 5.07 -9.25
CA LEU A 66 2.23 4.77 -9.30
C LEU A 66 3.08 6.04 -9.12
N ALA A 67 2.66 7.17 -9.70
CA ALA A 67 3.32 8.45 -9.47
C ALA A 67 3.27 8.86 -7.99
N ARG A 68 2.18 8.53 -7.27
CA ARG A 68 2.03 8.80 -5.84
C ARG A 68 2.85 7.86 -4.97
N LEU A 69 2.94 6.58 -5.33
CA LEU A 69 3.69 5.54 -4.61
C LEU A 69 5.20 5.64 -4.85
N PHE A 70 5.62 6.14 -6.02
CA PHE A 70 7.00 6.33 -6.44
C PHE A 70 7.22 7.78 -6.92
N PRO A 71 7.13 8.76 -6.01
CA PRO A 71 7.30 10.18 -6.37
C PRO A 71 8.71 10.47 -6.86
N ALA A 72 8.86 11.51 -7.68
CA ALA A 72 10.17 11.99 -8.08
C ALA A 72 10.94 12.54 -6.88
N ALA A 73 12.19 12.11 -6.70
CA ALA A 73 13.06 12.57 -5.62
C ALA A 73 13.61 13.99 -5.86
N TYR A 74 13.65 14.41 -7.11
CA TYR A 74 14.19 15.69 -7.55
C TYR A 74 13.20 16.41 -8.48
N ALA A 75 13.26 17.73 -8.50
CA ALA A 75 12.49 18.56 -9.42
C ALA A 75 13.09 18.56 -10.84
N ASP A 76 14.41 18.40 -10.95
CA ASP A 76 15.08 18.23 -12.24
C ASP A 76 14.77 16.84 -12.81
N GLU A 77 14.26 16.80 -14.05
CA GLU A 77 13.81 15.57 -14.68
C GLU A 77 14.96 14.60 -14.91
N LYS A 78 16.13 15.08 -15.34
CA LYS A 78 17.28 14.22 -15.63
C LYS A 78 17.81 13.57 -14.36
N GLU A 79 17.96 14.34 -13.29
CA GLU A 79 18.37 13.83 -11.97
C GLU A 79 17.32 12.87 -11.39
N ALA A 80 16.02 13.17 -11.57
CA ALA A 80 14.95 12.29 -11.13
C ALA A 80 14.96 10.94 -11.85
N LEU A 81 15.22 10.91 -13.17
CA LEU A 81 15.32 9.68 -13.95
C LEU A 81 16.53 8.84 -13.55
N GLU A 82 17.69 9.48 -13.33
CA GLU A 82 18.89 8.79 -12.86
C GLU A 82 18.67 8.17 -11.47
N PHE A 83 18.09 8.94 -10.53
CA PHE A 83 17.77 8.43 -9.21
C PHE A 83 16.79 7.26 -9.26
N ARG A 84 15.75 7.36 -10.10
CA ARG A 84 14.75 6.31 -10.29
C ARG A 84 15.38 5.01 -10.78
N ARG A 85 16.27 5.10 -11.78
CA ARG A 85 16.98 3.94 -12.34
C ARG A 85 17.70 3.13 -11.25
N TYR A 86 18.28 3.78 -10.25
CA TYR A 86 19.05 3.10 -9.20
C TYR A 86 18.24 2.70 -7.97
N THR A 87 17.09 3.33 -7.71
CA THR A 87 16.37 3.18 -6.44
C THR A 87 15.01 2.52 -6.56
N GLU A 88 14.30 2.72 -7.67
CA GLU A 88 12.94 2.21 -7.82
C GLU A 88 12.84 0.68 -7.75
N PRO A 89 13.76 -0.12 -8.33
CA PRO A 89 13.69 -1.58 -8.20
C PRO A 89 13.68 -2.05 -6.74
N SER A 90 14.57 -1.51 -5.91
CA SER A 90 14.64 -1.81 -4.47
C SER A 90 13.42 -1.31 -3.71
N LEU A 91 12.86 -0.15 -4.09
CA LEU A 91 11.61 0.36 -3.52
C LEU A 91 10.44 -0.56 -3.84
N ARG A 92 10.36 -1.07 -5.08
CA ARG A 92 9.37 -2.06 -5.49
C ARG A 92 9.52 -3.34 -4.66
N ASP A 93 10.73 -3.87 -4.51
CA ASP A 93 10.99 -5.05 -3.67
C ASP A 93 10.48 -4.87 -2.23
N GLY A 94 10.76 -3.70 -1.62
CA GLY A 94 10.28 -3.39 -0.28
C GLY A 94 8.75 -3.37 -0.18
N LYS A 95 8.07 -2.68 -1.11
CA LYS A 95 6.60 -2.62 -1.15
C LYS A 95 5.97 -3.99 -1.38
N ARG A 96 6.57 -4.81 -2.26
CA ARG A 96 6.13 -6.19 -2.50
C ARG A 96 6.26 -7.05 -1.24
N ALA A 97 7.41 -6.98 -0.56
CA ALA A 97 7.64 -7.72 0.68
C ALA A 97 6.62 -7.32 1.77
N ASP A 98 6.31 -6.02 1.90
CA ASP A 98 5.30 -5.54 2.85
C ASP A 98 3.89 -6.09 2.51
N ALA A 99 3.50 -6.02 1.24
CA ALA A 99 2.23 -6.58 0.74
C ALA A 99 2.14 -8.09 1.00
N GLU A 100 3.21 -8.84 0.72
CA GLU A 100 3.28 -10.28 0.95
C GLU A 100 3.17 -10.65 2.44
N VAL A 101 3.72 -9.83 3.35
CA VAL A 101 3.54 -10.01 4.79
C VAL A 101 2.05 -9.89 5.15
N VAL A 102 1.35 -8.87 4.66
CA VAL A 102 -0.10 -8.72 4.90
C VAL A 102 -0.87 -9.89 4.31
N LEU A 103 -0.60 -10.29 3.06
CA LEU A 103 -1.26 -11.43 2.41
C LEU A 103 -0.99 -12.76 3.11
N ARG A 104 0.13 -12.91 3.81
CA ARG A 104 0.42 -14.13 4.58
C ARG A 104 -0.26 -14.15 5.95
N THR A 105 -0.43 -12.98 6.57
CA THR A 105 -0.85 -12.86 7.98
C THR A 105 -2.30 -12.42 8.17
N ALA A 106 -2.91 -11.76 7.18
CA ALA A 106 -4.32 -11.35 7.20
C ALA A 106 -5.24 -12.57 7.07
N VAL A 107 -5.71 -13.07 8.21
CA VAL A 107 -6.62 -14.21 8.34
C VAL A 107 -7.83 -13.85 9.20
N PRO A 108 -9.01 -14.46 8.98
CA PRO A 108 -10.18 -14.20 9.81
C PRO A 108 -9.94 -14.58 11.27
N GLY A 109 -10.47 -13.79 12.19
CA GLY A 109 -10.30 -13.97 13.62
C GLY A 109 -9.19 -13.08 14.19
N LYS A 110 -8.52 -13.57 15.25
CA LYS A 110 -7.46 -12.81 15.93
C LYS A 110 -6.14 -12.98 15.18
N ILE A 111 -5.56 -11.86 14.78
CA ILE A 111 -4.23 -11.76 14.16
C ILE A 111 -3.29 -11.20 15.22
N GLU A 112 -2.14 -11.85 15.40
CA GLU A 112 -1.05 -11.35 16.23
C GLU A 112 0.16 -11.09 15.33
N LEU A 113 0.70 -9.87 15.40
CA LEU A 113 1.84 -9.44 14.62
C LEU A 113 3.01 -9.16 15.55
N ASP A 114 4.21 -9.59 15.15
CA ASP A 114 5.44 -9.08 15.75
C ASP A 114 5.75 -7.65 15.27
N ALA A 115 6.79 -7.02 15.84
CA ALA A 115 7.14 -5.64 15.54
C ALA A 115 7.52 -5.41 14.06
N GLU A 116 8.16 -6.38 13.42
CA GLU A 116 8.55 -6.30 12.01
C GLU A 116 7.30 -6.42 11.11
N GLN A 117 6.44 -7.39 11.40
CA GLN A 117 5.17 -7.59 10.71
C GLN A 117 4.24 -6.39 10.89
N ALA A 118 4.16 -5.81 12.09
CA ALA A 118 3.38 -4.60 12.35
C ALA A 118 3.89 -3.42 11.51
N THR A 119 5.21 -3.26 11.40
CA THR A 119 5.83 -2.24 10.56
C THR A 119 5.55 -2.45 9.07
N ALA A 120 5.59 -3.71 8.60
CA ALA A 120 5.22 -4.07 7.23
C ALA A 120 3.73 -3.79 6.95
N TRP A 121 2.83 -4.14 7.89
CA TRP A 121 1.41 -3.80 7.81
C TRP A 121 1.17 -2.30 7.74
N LEU A 122 1.88 -1.50 8.55
CA LEU A 122 1.76 -0.05 8.52
C LEU A 122 2.11 0.54 7.15
N ARG A 123 3.23 0.08 6.55
CA ARG A 123 3.65 0.51 5.21
C ARG A 123 2.69 0.07 4.12
N ALA A 124 2.25 -1.19 4.14
CA ALA A 124 1.29 -1.72 3.17
C ALA A 124 -0.10 -1.05 3.26
N LEU A 125 -0.62 -0.84 4.47
CA LEU A 125 -1.89 -0.11 4.67
C LEU A 125 -1.81 1.32 4.14
N ASN A 126 -0.68 2.00 4.36
CA ASN A 126 -0.45 3.33 3.81
C ASN A 126 -0.44 3.31 2.28
N ASP A 127 0.21 2.34 1.65
CA ASP A 127 0.24 2.22 0.18
C ASP A 127 -1.16 1.97 -0.40
N VAL A 128 -1.94 1.07 0.20
CA VAL A 128 -3.34 0.82 -0.19
C VAL A 128 -4.18 2.09 -0.02
N ARG A 129 -4.05 2.80 1.11
CA ARG A 129 -4.79 4.04 1.38
C ARG A 129 -4.43 5.14 0.38
N LEU A 130 -3.14 5.32 0.07
CA LEU A 130 -2.69 6.28 -0.93
C LEU A 130 -3.26 5.96 -2.30
N ALA A 131 -3.20 4.70 -2.72
CA ALA A 131 -3.73 4.28 -4.01
C ALA A 131 -5.24 4.50 -4.14
N LEU A 132 -6.00 4.07 -3.14
CA LEU A 132 -7.44 4.24 -3.11
C LEU A 132 -7.81 5.73 -3.06
N GLY A 133 -7.14 6.51 -2.20
CA GLY A 133 -7.36 7.95 -2.10
C GLY A 133 -7.04 8.71 -3.39
N THR A 134 -5.98 8.31 -4.12
CA THR A 134 -5.67 8.88 -5.43
C THR A 134 -6.75 8.54 -6.47
N ARG A 135 -7.24 7.31 -6.51
CA ARG A 135 -8.31 6.91 -7.45
C ARG A 135 -9.66 7.57 -7.13
N LEU A 136 -9.92 7.82 -5.86
CA LEU A 136 -11.12 8.50 -5.37
C LEU A 136 -11.02 10.04 -5.41
N GLU A 137 -9.86 10.58 -5.78
CA GLU A 137 -9.57 12.02 -5.75
C GLU A 137 -9.87 12.64 -4.37
N VAL A 138 -9.49 11.92 -3.30
CA VAL A 138 -9.71 12.34 -1.91
C VAL A 138 -9.02 13.68 -1.63
N THR A 139 -9.79 14.63 -1.12
CA THR A 139 -9.34 15.94 -0.64
C THR A 139 -9.43 16.02 0.88
N GLU A 140 -9.04 17.17 1.45
CA GLU A 140 -9.16 17.43 2.89
C GLU A 140 -10.62 17.40 3.39
N GLU A 141 -11.59 17.61 2.50
CA GLU A 141 -13.04 17.67 2.79
C GLU A 141 -13.72 16.29 2.75
N VAL A 142 -12.95 15.20 2.61
CA VAL A 142 -13.50 13.85 2.39
C VAL A 142 -14.47 13.39 3.46
N HIS A 143 -14.24 13.71 4.74
CA HIS A 143 -15.14 13.30 5.82
C HIS A 143 -16.53 13.92 5.66
N GLU A 144 -16.60 15.22 5.36
CA GLU A 144 -17.87 15.90 5.13
C GLU A 144 -18.57 15.40 3.86
N GLN A 145 -17.78 15.00 2.84
CA GLN A 145 -18.31 14.41 1.62
C GLN A 145 -18.99 13.06 1.91
N ILE A 146 -18.37 12.22 2.74
CA ILE A 146 -18.91 10.92 3.14
C ILE A 146 -20.19 11.10 3.95
N GLU A 147 -20.20 12.01 4.92
CA GLU A 147 -21.37 12.29 5.78
C GLU A 147 -22.60 12.74 4.98
N ARG A 148 -22.37 13.44 3.86
CA ARG A 148 -23.42 13.94 2.96
C ARG A 148 -23.76 12.97 1.83
N MET A 149 -23.02 11.86 1.69
CA MET A 149 -23.20 10.90 0.61
C MET A 149 -24.35 9.94 0.91
N SER A 150 -25.19 9.69 -0.10
CA SER A 150 -26.22 8.65 0.01
C SER A 150 -25.56 7.26 0.03
N GLU A 151 -26.10 6.33 0.81
CA GLU A 151 -25.68 4.92 0.79
C GLU A 151 -25.91 4.26 -0.59
N ASP A 152 -26.84 4.80 -1.39
CA ASP A 152 -27.11 4.37 -2.77
C ASP A 152 -26.08 4.91 -3.80
N ASP A 153 -25.15 5.80 -3.42
CA ASP A 153 -24.10 6.27 -4.32
C ASP A 153 -23.14 5.12 -4.64
N GLU A 154 -22.86 4.89 -5.92
CA GLU A 154 -21.97 3.81 -6.39
C GLU A 154 -20.56 3.88 -5.77
N ARG A 155 -20.12 5.07 -5.34
CA ARG A 155 -18.80 5.30 -4.74
C ARG A 155 -18.79 5.12 -3.22
N TYR A 156 -19.96 5.06 -2.58
CA TYR A 156 -20.09 5.02 -1.12
C TYR A 156 -19.24 3.90 -0.50
N ALA A 157 -19.32 2.69 -1.07
CA ALA A 157 -18.53 1.55 -0.60
C ALA A 157 -17.01 1.80 -0.66
N ALA A 158 -16.53 2.48 -1.70
CA ALA A 158 -15.10 2.77 -1.85
C ALA A 158 -14.64 3.83 -0.83
N PHE A 159 -15.46 4.86 -0.57
CA PHE A 159 -15.16 5.85 0.47
C PHE A 159 -15.22 5.27 1.88
N VAL A 160 -16.22 4.44 2.20
CA VAL A 160 -16.29 3.72 3.49
C VAL A 160 -15.07 2.81 3.67
N THR A 161 -14.62 2.16 2.60
CA THR A 161 -13.40 1.35 2.62
C THR A 161 -12.15 2.21 2.89
N TYR A 162 -12.06 3.39 2.28
CA TYR A 162 -10.97 4.34 2.53
C TYR A 162 -10.95 4.84 3.99
N ASP A 163 -12.11 5.17 4.55
CA ASP A 163 -12.25 5.58 5.94
C ASP A 163 -11.84 4.44 6.90
N TRP A 164 -12.31 3.22 6.63
CA TRP A 164 -11.94 2.04 7.40
C TRP A 164 -10.42 1.77 7.38
N LEU A 165 -9.77 1.88 6.22
CA LEU A 165 -8.31 1.76 6.11
C LEU A 165 -7.58 2.85 6.90
N THR A 166 -8.12 4.08 6.89
CA THR A 166 -7.59 5.20 7.66
C THR A 166 -7.67 4.93 9.16
N TYR A 167 -8.81 4.43 9.64
CA TYR A 167 -8.98 3.98 11.02
C TYR A 167 -8.01 2.85 11.39
N LEU A 168 -7.85 1.84 10.53
CA LEU A 168 -6.91 0.74 10.77
C LEU A 168 -5.47 1.25 10.92
N GLN A 169 -5.04 2.13 10.02
CA GLN A 169 -3.70 2.73 10.06
C GLN A 169 -3.48 3.56 11.34
N ASP A 170 -4.42 4.45 11.70
CA ASP A 170 -4.35 5.25 12.93
C ASP A 170 -4.29 4.35 14.18
N SER A 171 -5.14 3.32 14.25
CA SER A 171 -5.13 2.39 15.38
C SER A 171 -3.82 1.60 15.50
N LEU A 172 -3.19 1.26 14.36
CA LEU A 172 -1.89 0.58 14.35
C LEU A 172 -0.76 1.50 14.84
N VAL A 173 -0.76 2.77 14.40
CA VAL A 173 0.20 3.77 14.88
C VAL A 173 0.10 3.92 16.39
N ARG A 174 -1.13 4.10 16.93
CA ARG A 174 -1.37 4.20 18.38
C ARG A 174 -1.05 2.93 19.17
N ALA A 175 -1.07 1.76 18.53
CA ALA A 175 -0.70 0.51 19.18
C ALA A 175 0.82 0.32 19.26
N LEU A 176 1.58 1.00 18.39
CA LEU A 176 3.03 0.94 18.33
C LEU A 176 3.71 2.07 19.14
N TRP A 177 3.03 3.20 19.35
CA TRP A 177 3.53 4.43 19.98
C TRP A 177 2.53 4.96 21.00
#